data_AF-A0A355RIE6-F1
#
_entry.id   AF-A0A355RIE6-F1
#
_cell.length_a   1.000
_cell.length_b   1.000
_cell.length_c   1.000
_cell.angle_alpha   90.00
_cell.angle_beta   90.00
_cell.angle_gamma   90.00
#
_symmetry.space_group_name_H-M   'P 1'
#
loop_
_entity.id
_entity.type
_entity.pdbx_description
1 polymer ?
#
loop_
_entity_poly.entity_id
_entity_poly.type
_entity_poly.pdbx_seq_one_letter_code
_entity_poly.pdbx_strand_id
1 'polypeptide(L)' 'MNFGKGHHLHLIDGSAFIFRAYHALPPLTRNSDGLPVGAVSGFCNMLQRYVESNTGPDAPTHVAVIFDKGSHTFRNDL' A
#
# COMPACT_ATOMS: atom_id res chain seq x y z
N MET A 1 -9.08 18.85 10.35
CA MET A 1 -8.69 17.90 11.41
C MET A 1 -7.30 18.29 11.89
N ASN A 2 -7.06 18.41 13.20
CA ASN A 2 -5.73 18.67 13.74
C ASN A 2 -5.12 17.36 14.27
N PHE A 3 -3.84 17.13 13.97
CA PHE A 3 -3.06 16.07 14.60
C PHE A 3 -2.66 16.47 16.02
N GLY A 4 -2.66 15.51 16.96
CA GLY A 4 -2.38 15.78 18.37
C GLY A 4 -1.78 14.57 19.09
N LYS A 5 -1.62 14.70 20.42
CA LYS A 5 -1.08 13.63 21.27
C LYS A 5 -1.97 12.38 21.15
N GLY A 6 -1.36 11.22 20.94
CA GLY A 6 -2.06 9.96 20.72
C GLY A 6 -2.51 9.72 19.28
N HIS A 7 -2.15 10.60 18.32
CA HIS A 7 -2.31 10.29 16.90
C HIS A 7 -1.05 9.64 16.34
N HIS A 8 -1.25 8.56 15.59
CA HIS A 8 -0.19 7.77 14.98
C HIS A 8 -0.47 7.74 13.47
N LEU A 9 0.33 8.48 12.70
CA LEU A 9 0.27 8.49 11.24
C LEU A 9 1.27 7.48 10.69
N HIS A 10 0.76 6.44 10.05
CA HIS A 10 1.61 5.45 9.40
C HIS A 10 1.67 5.72 7.90
N LEU A 11 2.90 5.79 7.38
CA LEU A 11 3.18 6.03 5.96
C LEU A 11 3.61 4.72 5.32
N ILE A 12 2.94 4.35 4.22
CA ILE A 12 3.19 3.10 3.50
C ILE A 12 3.76 3.43 2.12
N ASP A 13 4.84 2.77 1.75
CA ASP A 13 5.36 2.77 0.38
C ASP A 13 4.44 1.91 -0.51
N GLY A 14 3.67 2.57 -1.38
CA GLY A 14 2.70 1.92 -2.25
C GLY A 14 3.36 1.09 -3.35
N SER A 15 4.41 1.63 -3.99
CA SER A 15 5.13 0.98 -5.09
C SER A 15 5.72 -0.36 -4.63
N ALA A 16 6.40 -0.35 -3.48
CA ALA A 16 7.02 -1.56 -2.93
C ALA A 16 5.98 -2.61 -2.51
N PHE A 17 4.84 -2.19 -1.94
CA PHE A 17 3.76 -3.10 -1.55
C PHE A 17 3.07 -3.74 -2.76
N ILE A 18 2.82 -2.97 -3.83
CA ILE A 18 2.25 -3.50 -5.08
C ILE A 18 3.21 -4.51 -5.70
N PHE A 19 4.51 -4.20 -5.74
CA PHE A 19 5.52 -5.11 -6.26
C PHE A 19 5.52 -6.43 -5.49
N ARG A 20 5.50 -6.38 -4.15
CA ARG A 20 5.39 -7.56 -3.30
C ARG A 20 4.10 -8.35 -3.57
N ALA A 21 2.97 -7.66 -3.66
CA ALA A 21 1.67 -8.30 -3.92
C ALA A 21 1.65 -9.03 -5.27
N TYR A 22 2.25 -8.45 -6.31
CA TYR A 22 2.35 -9.06 -7.63
C TYR A 22 3.12 -10.39 -7.60
N HIS A 23 4.20 -10.47 -6.82
CA HIS A 23 5.06 -11.65 -6.75
C HIS A 23 4.67 -12.68 -5.66
N ALA A 24 3.76 -12.34 -4.75
CA ALA A 24 3.42 -13.19 -3.60
C ALA A 24 2.35 -14.26 -3.90
N LEU A 25 1.52 -14.05 -4.92
CA LEU A 25 0.38 -14.93 -5.23
C LEU A 25 0.53 -15.58 -6.61
N PRO A 26 -0.03 -16.80 -6.82
CA PRO A 26 -0.20 -17.36 -8.14
C PRO A 26 -0.97 -16.39 -9.07
N PRO A 27 -0.80 -16.48 -10.40
CA PRO A 27 -1.51 -15.62 -11.35
C PRO A 27 -3.01 -15.67 -11.12
N LEU A 28 -3.56 -14.57 -10.62
CA LEU A 28 -4.99 -14.35 -10.42
C LEU A 28 -5.50 -13.49 -11.56
N THR A 29 -6.38 -14.05 -12.37
CA THR A 29 -6.99 -13.38 -13.52
C THR A 29 -8.50 -13.27 -13.31
N ARG A 30 -9.08 -12.19 -13.82
CA ARG A 30 -10.51 -11.97 -13.78
C ARG A 30 -11.18 -12.86 -14.84
N ASN A 31 -12.18 -13.64 -14.44
CA ASN A 31 -12.83 -14.62 -15.32
C ASN A 31 -13.50 -14.00 -16.56
N SER A 32 -13.98 -12.75 -16.49
CA SER A 32 -14.73 -12.12 -17.57
C SER A 32 -13.88 -11.74 -18.79
N ASP A 33 -12.61 -11.40 -18.58
CA ASP A 33 -11.75 -10.82 -19.61
C ASP A 33 -10.26 -11.21 -19.49
N GLY A 34 -9.91 -12.09 -18.55
CA GLY A 34 -8.55 -12.56 -18.34
C GLY A 34 -7.61 -11.53 -17.72
N LEU A 35 -8.09 -10.34 -17.31
CA LEU A 35 -7.23 -9.29 -16.77
C LEU A 35 -6.51 -9.77 -15.50
N PRO A 36 -5.16 -9.65 -15.40
CA PRO A 36 -4.45 -9.94 -14.16
C PRO A 36 -4.86 -8.97 -13.05
N VAL A 37 -5.34 -9.51 -11.93
CA VAL A 37 -5.84 -8.74 -10.77
C VAL A 37 -5.11 -9.07 -9.47
N GLY A 38 -4.15 -10.01 -9.51
CA GLY A 38 -3.42 -10.49 -8.33
C GLY A 38 -2.73 -9.40 -7.52
N ALA A 39 -2.02 -8.48 -8.19
CA ALA A 39 -1.34 -7.36 -7.51
C ALA A 39 -2.31 -6.46 -6.75
N VAL A 40 -3.42 -6.07 -7.39
CA VAL A 40 -4.41 -5.18 -6.78
C VAL A 40 -5.10 -5.87 -5.60
N SER A 41 -5.54 -7.12 -5.79
CA SER A 41 -6.18 -7.90 -4.72
C SER A 41 -5.23 -8.12 -3.54
N GLY A 42 -3.98 -8.53 -3.81
CA GLY A 42 -2.95 -8.72 -2.78
C GLY A 42 -2.64 -7.43 -2.03
N PHE A 43 -2.49 -6.31 -2.75
CA PHE A 43 -2.22 -5.00 -2.17
C PHE A 43 -3.35 -4.56 -1.22
N CYS A 44 -4.60 -4.62 -1.68
CA CYS A 44 -5.77 -4.28 -0.85
C CYS A 44 -5.85 -5.16 0.41
N ASN A 45 -5.64 -6.47 0.26
CA ASN A 45 -5.65 -7.41 1.40
C ASN A 45 -4.54 -7.12 2.41
N MET A 46 -3.34 -6.76 1.93
CA MET A 46 -2.23 -6.38 2.81
C MET A 46 -2.55 -5.12 3.61
N LEU A 47 -3.11 -4.10 2.97
CA LEU A 47 -3.53 -2.86 3.65
C LEU A 47 -4.65 -3.12 4.66
N GLN A 48 -5.67 -3.91 4.28
CA GLN A 48 -6.78 -4.25 5.17
C GLN A 48 -6.26 -4.96 6.43
N ARG A 49 -5.44 -6.01 6.25
CA ARG A 49 -4.83 -6.72 7.38
C ARG A 49 -3.97 -5.81 8.25
N TYR A 50 -3.21 -4.90 7.63
CA TYR A 50 -2.39 -3.93 8.36
C TYR A 50 -3.23 -3.02 9.26
N VAL A 51 -4.39 -2.55 8.78
CA VAL A 51 -5.27 -1.68 9.58
C VAL A 51 -6.01 -2.49 10.65
N GLU A 52 -6.54 -3.66 10.31
CA GLU A 52 -7.39 -4.45 11.21
C GLU A 52 -6.59 -5.19 12.29
N SER A 53 -5.38 -5.66 11.97
CA SER A 53 -4.59 -6.49 12.89
C SER A 53 -3.72 -5.67 13.84
N ASN A 54 -3.51 -4.39 13.53
CA ASN A 54 -2.61 -3.54 14.30
C ASN A 54 -3.39 -2.89 15.43
N THR A 55 -3.24 -3.44 16.63
CA THR A 55 -3.96 -3.05 17.84
C THR A 55 -2.95 -2.69 18.93
N GLY A 56 -3.36 -1.81 19.85
CA GLY A 56 -2.51 -1.36 20.94
C GLY A 56 -2.21 0.14 20.90
N PRO A 57 -1.33 0.62 21.79
CA PRO A 57 -1.05 2.05 21.95
C PRO A 57 -0.42 2.68 20.72
N ASP A 58 0.28 1.89 19.89
CA ASP A 58 0.94 2.34 18.66
C ASP A 58 0.15 2.04 17.38
N ALA A 59 -1.12 1.62 17.50
CA ALA A 59 -1.96 1.34 16.35
C ALA A 59 -2.17 2.61 15.50
N PRO A 60 -2.24 2.49 14.16
CA PRO A 60 -2.45 3.63 13.29
C PRO A 60 -3.80 4.29 13.58
N THR A 61 -3.79 5.58 13.89
CA THR A 61 -5.02 6.38 13.86
C THR A 61 -5.28 6.94 12.46
N HIS A 62 -4.23 7.06 11.65
CA HIS A 62 -4.28 7.52 10.27
C HIS A 62 -3.28 6.71 9.43
N VAL A 63 -3.62 6.47 8.17
CA VAL A 63 -2.74 5.81 7.20
C VAL A 63 -2.70 6.63 5.92
N ALA A 64 -1.50 6.81 5.36
CA ALA A 64 -1.32 7.36 4.03
C ALA A 64 -0.42 6.43 3.21
N VAL A 65 -0.86 6.12 2.00
CA VAL A 65 -0.07 5.40 1.01
C VAL A 65 0.61 6.41 0.10
N ILE A 66 1.92 6.30 -0.03
CA ILE A 66 2.74 7.20 -0.85
C ILE A 66 3.13 6.47 -2.12
N PHE A 67 2.79 7.08 -3.25
CA PHE A 67 3.17 6.59 -4.57
C PHE A 67 4.28 7.47 -5.15
N ASP A 68 5.18 6.85 -5.90
CA ASP A 68 6.22 7.59 -6.61
C ASP A 68 5.62 8.50 -7.67
N LYS A 69 6.17 9.70 -7.79
CA LYS A 69 5.69 10.76 -8.68
C LYS A 69 5.94 10.46 -10.18
N GLY A 70 6.90 9.59 -10.51
CA GLY A 70 7.25 9.21 -11.88
C GLY A 70 8.75 8.95 -12.10
N SER A 71 9.11 8.51 -13.31
CA SER A 71 10.48 8.07 -13.66
C SER A 71 11.52 9.20 -13.78
N HIS A 72 11.08 10.44 -14.02
CA HIS A 72 11.94 11.61 -14.11
C HIS A 72 11.73 12.52 -12.90
N THR A 73 12.81 12.78 -12.18
CA THR A 73 12.85 13.68 -11.03
C THR A 73 14.07 14.59 -11.16
N PHE A 74 14.11 15.68 -10.39
CA PHE A 74 15.28 16.57 -10.32
C PHE A 74 16.58 15.84 -9.97
N ARG A 75 16.51 14.66 -9.33
CA ARG A 75 17.67 13.83 -9.00
C ARG A 75 18.29 13.17 -10.22
N ASN A 76 17.51 12.95 -11.28
CA ASN A 76 18.00 12.38 -12.53
C ASN A 76 18.85 13.38 -13.33
N ASP A 77 18.68 14.67 -13.06
CA ASP A 77 19.35 15.77 -13.77
C ASP A 77 20.64 16.25 -13.06
N LEU A 78 20.97 15.66 -11.90
CA LEU A 78 22.19 15.89 -11.11
C LEU A 78 23.26 14.86 -11.47
#